data_AF-A0A2E1VVM2-F1
#
_entry.id   AF-A0A2E1VVM2-F1
#
_cell.length_a   1.000
_cell.length_b   1.000
_cell.length_c   1.000
_cell.angle_alpha   90.00
_cell.angle_beta   90.00
_cell.angle_gamma   90.00
#
_symmetry.space_group_name_H-M   'P 1'
#
loop_
_entity.id
_entity.type
_entity.pdbx_description
1 polymer ?
#
loop_
_entity_poly.entity_id
_entity_poly.type
_entity_poly.pdbx_seq_one_letter_code
_entity_poly.pdbx_strand_id
1 'polypeptide(L)'
;MRCPDCREELVILEVDEVELDLCIAGHGSWFDAQELVQLFDAAVAASDAESSSEIPALEAELSQVPGETSRRRCPRCARRMKAVHWRGAGPVLDRCPQGHGLWFDPGELQGLARVSLGEDQVALRQVQEYLRAFFPDAAAPGTVDEREAEA
;
A
#
# COMPACT_ATOMS: atom_id res chain seq x y z
N MET A 1 -17.10 -1.62 -2.91
CA MET A 1 -16.70 -0.76 -1.77
C MET A 1 -16.45 0.64 -2.31
N ARG A 2 -16.48 1.71 -1.50
CA ARG A 2 -16.31 3.09 -2.01
C ARG A 2 -14.99 3.70 -1.60
N CYS A 3 -14.37 4.45 -2.52
CA CYS A 3 -13.18 5.25 -2.25
C CYS A 3 -13.45 6.24 -1.10
N PRO A 4 -12.57 6.31 -0.08
CA PRO A 4 -12.75 7.21 1.04
C PRO A 4 -12.60 8.70 0.68
N ASP A 5 -11.96 9.02 -0.46
CA ASP A 5 -11.73 10.39 -0.92
C ASP A 5 -12.80 10.87 -1.91
N CYS A 6 -13.04 10.16 -3.02
CA CYS A 6 -14.02 10.58 -4.04
C CYS A 6 -15.40 9.93 -3.92
N ARG A 7 -15.55 8.88 -3.09
CA ARG A 7 -16.81 8.12 -2.87
C ARG A 7 -17.36 7.35 -4.06
N GLU A 8 -16.61 7.28 -5.16
CA GLU A 8 -16.89 6.38 -6.28
C GLU A 8 -16.64 4.92 -5.87
N GLU A 9 -17.26 3.98 -6.59
CA GLU A 9 -17.02 2.55 -6.38
C GLU A 9 -15.56 2.19 -6.75
N LEU A 10 -14.94 1.38 -5.89
CA LEU A 10 -13.65 0.76 -6.15
C LEU A 10 -13.84 -0.38 -7.16
N VAL A 11 -12.93 -0.47 -8.10
CA VAL A 11 -12.86 -1.56 -9.07
C VAL A 11 -11.95 -2.64 -8.50
N ILE A 12 -12.44 -3.87 -8.43
CA ILE A 12 -11.65 -5.03 -8.00
C ILE A 12 -10.88 -5.54 -9.22
N LEU A 13 -9.59 -5.77 -9.01
CA LEU A 13 -8.70 -6.39 -9.97
C LEU A 13 -8.00 -7.57 -9.31
N GLU A 14 -8.10 -8.74 -9.93
CA GLU A 14 -7.50 -9.97 -9.42
C GLU A 14 -6.40 -10.41 -10.39
N VAL A 15 -5.19 -10.61 -9.87
CA VAL A 15 -4.09 -11.21 -10.64
C VAL A 15 -3.33 -12.17 -9.73
N ASP A 16 -3.05 -13.38 -10.19
CA ASP A 16 -2.36 -14.40 -9.41
C ASP A 16 -2.96 -14.59 -8.00
N GLU A 17 -4.30 -14.59 -7.92
CA GLU A 17 -5.11 -14.75 -6.68
C GLU A 17 -4.99 -13.62 -5.66
N VAL A 18 -4.31 -12.51 -6.00
CA VAL A 18 -4.28 -11.29 -5.20
C VAL A 18 -5.37 -10.35 -5.69
N GLU A 19 -6.31 -10.03 -4.81
CA GLU A 19 -7.34 -9.03 -5.07
C GLU A 19 -6.84 -7.62 -4.71
N LEU A 20 -7.14 -6.65 -5.57
CA LEU A 20 -6.78 -5.25 -5.43
C LEU A 20 -8.01 -4.37 -5.65
N ASP A 21 -8.38 -3.57 -4.66
CA ASP A 21 -9.46 -2.61 -4.77
C ASP A 21 -8.92 -1.23 -5.20
N LEU A 22 -9.20 -0.82 -6.43
CA LEU A 22 -8.64 0.38 -7.05
C LEU A 22 -9.65 1.53 -7.16
N CYS A 23 -9.21 2.73 -6.80
CA CYS A 23 -9.90 3.95 -7.19
C CYS A 23 -9.50 4.37 -8.60
N ILE A 24 -10.41 4.24 -9.58
CA ILE A 24 -10.16 4.66 -10.97
C ILE A 24 -9.89 6.16 -11.16
N ALA A 25 -10.31 6.99 -10.18
CA ALA A 25 -9.98 8.41 -10.15
C ALA A 25 -8.57 8.71 -9.57
N GLY A 26 -7.78 7.68 -9.24
CA GLY A 26 -6.38 7.83 -8.85
C GLY A 26 -6.12 8.22 -7.39
N HIS A 27 -7.07 8.04 -6.48
CA HIS A 27 -6.88 8.41 -5.06
C HIS A 27 -6.14 7.36 -4.22
N GLY A 28 -5.88 6.18 -4.77
CA GLY A 28 -5.21 5.09 -4.07
C GLY A 28 -5.89 3.74 -4.23
N SER A 29 -5.46 2.80 -3.39
CA SER A 29 -5.89 1.41 -3.40
C SER A 29 -6.15 0.91 -1.98
N TRP A 30 -7.10 -0.02 -1.87
CA TRP A 30 -7.39 -0.73 -0.63
C TRP A 30 -6.89 -2.17 -0.73
N PHE A 31 -6.32 -2.65 0.37
CA PHE A 31 -5.94 -4.05 0.58
C PHE A 31 -6.48 -4.50 1.92
N ASP A 32 -7.12 -5.64 1.96
CA ASP A 32 -7.34 -6.32 3.21
C ASP A 32 -6.06 -6.99 3.74
N ALA A 33 -6.14 -7.46 4.99
CA ALA A 33 -4.99 -8.05 5.68
C ALA A 33 -4.42 -9.28 4.95
N GLN A 34 -5.29 -10.08 4.32
CA GLN A 34 -4.91 -11.30 3.64
C GLN A 34 -4.32 -11.01 2.27
N GLU A 35 -4.92 -10.09 1.52
CA GLU A 35 -4.47 -9.67 0.18
C GLU A 35 -3.04 -9.12 0.23
N LEU A 36 -2.70 -8.33 1.25
CA LEU A 36 -1.36 -7.80 1.39
C LEU A 36 -0.32 -8.91 1.61
N VAL A 37 -0.65 -9.92 2.41
CA VAL A 37 0.22 -11.08 2.63
C VAL A 37 0.40 -11.84 1.32
N GLN A 38 -0.69 -12.11 0.58
CA GLN A 38 -0.65 -12.80 -0.71
C GLN A 38 0.23 -12.06 -1.73
N LEU A 39 0.15 -10.73 -1.81
CA LEU A 39 0.97 -9.92 -2.71
C LEU A 39 2.47 -10.12 -2.46
N PHE A 40 2.90 -10.07 -1.20
CA PHE A 40 4.31 -10.23 -0.84
C PHE A 40 4.78 -11.67 -0.99
N ASP A 41 3.95 -12.64 -0.63
CA ASP A 41 4.28 -14.06 -0.79
C ASP A 41 4.47 -14.40 -2.26
N ALA A 42 3.60 -13.91 -3.15
CA ALA A 42 3.73 -14.08 -4.59
C ALA A 42 5.02 -13.42 -5.13
N ALA A 43 5.35 -12.22 -4.64
CA ALA A 43 6.58 -11.51 -5.02
C ALA A 43 7.85 -12.25 -4.57
N VAL A 44 7.86 -12.81 -3.36
CA VAL A 44 9.01 -13.56 -2.84
C VAL A 44 9.16 -14.89 -3.58
N ALA A 45 8.06 -15.63 -3.77
CA ALA A 45 8.06 -16.90 -4.49
C ALA A 45 8.57 -16.76 -5.94
N ALA A 46 8.33 -15.62 -6.58
CA ALA A 46 8.82 -15.33 -7.92
C ALA A 46 10.32 -14.95 -7.98
N SER A 47 10.96 -14.71 -6.83
CA SER A 47 12.32 -14.17 -6.74
C SER A 47 13.42 -15.17 -6.31
N ASP A 48 13.10 -16.46 -6.14
CA ASP A 48 14.00 -17.49 -5.57
C ASP A 48 14.62 -17.10 -4.20
N ALA A 49 14.10 -16.05 -3.54
CA ALA A 49 14.60 -15.54 -2.28
C ALA A 49 13.97 -16.30 -1.10
N GLU A 50 14.82 -16.80 -0.20
CA GLU A 50 14.41 -17.31 1.12
C GLU A 50 14.08 -16.13 2.04
N SER A 51 12.92 -15.51 1.86
CA SER A 51 12.42 -14.48 2.76
C SER A 51 11.12 -14.95 3.41
N SER A 52 11.14 -15.10 4.74
CA SER A 52 9.94 -15.38 5.52
C SER A 52 9.09 -14.11 5.51
N SER A 53 7.86 -14.17 5.00
CA SER A 53 6.93 -13.04 4.95
C SER A 53 6.71 -12.45 6.36
N GLU A 54 7.36 -11.33 6.66
CA GLU A 54 7.23 -10.64 7.96
C GLU A 54 5.97 -9.77 8.02
N ILE A 55 5.16 -9.75 6.95
CA ILE A 55 3.95 -8.92 6.82
C ILE A 55 2.93 -9.22 7.94
N PRO A 56 2.60 -10.48 8.28
CA PRO A 56 1.64 -10.76 9.36
C PRO A 56 2.14 -10.29 10.73
N ALA A 57 3.43 -10.50 11.01
CA ALA A 57 4.06 -10.05 12.25
C ALA A 57 4.05 -8.52 12.34
N LEU A 58 4.34 -7.85 11.23
CA LEU A 58 4.36 -6.40 11.15
C LEU A 58 2.96 -5.77 11.21
N GLU A 59 1.94 -6.39 10.63
CA GLU A 59 0.56 -5.96 10.81
C GLU A 59 0.12 -6.08 12.28
N ALA A 60 0.55 -7.15 12.96
CA ALA A 60 0.33 -7.32 14.39
C ALA A 60 1.09 -6.27 15.22
N GLU A 61 2.29 -5.85 14.81
CA GLU A 61 3.01 -4.73 15.42
C GLU A 61 2.30 -3.39 15.17
N LEU A 62 1.90 -3.10 13.93
CA LEU A 62 1.12 -1.91 13.57
C LEU A 62 -0.25 -1.87 14.26
N SER A 63 -0.74 -3.01 14.75
CA SER A 63 -1.90 -3.11 15.66
C SER A 63 -1.70 -2.44 16.99
N GLN A 64 -0.45 -2.36 17.44
CA GLN A 64 -0.07 -1.88 18.76
C GLN A 64 0.51 -0.47 18.70
N VAL A 65 1.01 -0.04 17.53
CA VAL A 65 1.54 1.32 17.34
C VAL A 65 0.40 2.34 17.43
N PRO A 66 0.49 3.34 18.33
CA PRO A 66 -0.43 4.47 18.33
C PRO A 66 -0.29 5.25 17.04
N GLY A 67 -1.30 5.16 16.16
CA GLY A 67 -1.38 5.96 14.95
C GLY A 67 -2.10 7.29 15.18
N GLU A 68 -1.70 8.30 14.41
CA GLU A 68 -2.44 9.56 14.32
C GLU A 68 -3.81 9.31 13.68
N THR A 69 -4.75 10.23 13.91
CA THR A 69 -6.09 10.07 13.34
C THR A 69 -6.06 10.43 11.86
N SER A 70 -6.42 9.47 11.00
CA SER A 70 -6.54 9.70 9.56
C SER A 70 -7.74 10.58 9.22
N ARG A 71 -7.64 11.31 8.10
CA ARG A 71 -8.76 11.98 7.44
C ARG A 71 -9.75 11.00 6.81
N ARG A 72 -9.33 9.77 6.53
CA ARG A 72 -10.11 8.76 5.81
C ARG A 72 -10.93 7.85 6.72
N ARG A 73 -11.98 7.26 6.16
CA ARG A 73 -12.80 6.23 6.80
C ARG A 73 -12.60 4.90 6.08
N CYS A 74 -12.60 3.81 6.82
CA CYS A 74 -12.45 2.47 6.26
C CYS A 74 -13.59 2.19 5.26
N PRO A 75 -13.30 1.77 4.01
CA PRO A 75 -14.31 1.41 3.02
C PRO A 75 -15.24 0.26 3.44
N ARG A 76 -14.77 -0.63 4.33
CA ARG A 76 -15.54 -1.79 4.83
C ARG A 76 -16.44 -1.46 6.02
N CYS A 77 -15.95 -0.71 7.02
CA CYS A 77 -16.69 -0.51 8.28
C CYS A 77 -16.97 0.96 8.64
N ALA A 78 -16.58 1.92 7.80
CA ALA A 78 -16.77 3.37 7.95
C ALA A 78 -16.15 4.01 9.21
N ARG A 79 -15.44 3.26 10.04
CA ARG A 79 -14.69 3.80 11.18
C ARG A 79 -13.51 4.64 10.69
N ARG A 80 -13.14 5.64 11.47
CA ARG A 80 -12.00 6.50 11.14
C ARG A 80 -10.71 5.70 11.22
N MET A 81 -9.89 5.81 10.18
CA MET A 81 -8.64 5.07 10.10
C MET A 81 -7.55 5.75 10.93
N LYS A 82 -6.42 5.05 11.08
CA LYS A 82 -5.23 5.50 11.77
C LYS A 82 -4.08 5.59 10.78
N ALA A 83 -3.41 6.73 10.74
CA ALA A 83 -2.19 6.91 9.97
C ALA A 83 -1.03 6.25 10.75
N VAL A 84 -0.35 5.29 10.13
CA VAL A 84 0.72 4.50 10.74
C VAL A 84 1.95 4.44 9.83
N HIS A 85 3.14 4.63 10.39
CA HIS A 85 4.39 4.49 9.63
C HIS A 85 4.78 3.03 9.48
N TRP A 86 4.95 2.57 8.24
CA TRP A 86 5.48 1.23 7.99
C TRP A 86 6.95 1.12 8.45
N ARG A 87 7.27 0.18 9.35
CA ARG A 87 8.63 -0.01 9.91
C ARG A 87 9.29 1.27 10.47
N GLY A 88 8.51 2.25 10.91
CA GLY A 88 9.00 3.51 11.49
C GLY A 88 9.70 4.48 10.53
N ALA A 89 10.07 4.07 9.31
CA ALA A 89 10.74 4.90 8.30
C ALA A 89 10.16 4.74 6.88
N GLY A 90 9.20 3.84 6.68
CA GLY A 90 8.50 3.62 5.42
C GLY A 90 7.28 4.52 5.23
N PRO A 91 6.44 4.24 4.22
CA PRO A 91 5.27 5.05 3.90
C PRO A 91 4.25 5.11 5.06
N VAL A 92 3.43 6.16 5.05
CA VAL A 92 2.39 6.40 6.06
C VAL A 92 1.08 5.81 5.56
N LEU A 93 0.73 4.63 6.06
CA LEU A 93 -0.45 3.92 5.60
C LEU A 93 -1.68 4.25 6.45
N ASP A 94 -2.83 4.18 5.82
CA ASP A 94 -4.12 4.42 6.47
C ASP A 94 -4.77 3.11 6.89
N ARG A 95 -4.66 2.79 8.18
CA ARG A 95 -5.08 1.50 8.72
C ARG A 95 -6.46 1.51 9.35
N CYS A 96 -7.25 0.50 9.06
CA CYS A 96 -8.52 0.30 9.74
C CYS A 96 -8.30 -0.18 11.19
N PRO A 97 -8.90 0.48 12.21
CA PRO A 97 -8.74 0.08 13.62
C PRO A 97 -9.46 -1.23 13.96
N GLN A 98 -10.10 -1.88 12.99
CA GLN A 98 -10.75 -3.19 13.16
C GLN A 98 -9.98 -4.31 12.44
N GLY A 99 -8.82 -4.01 11.85
CA GLY A 99 -8.03 -5.01 11.11
C GLY A 99 -8.65 -5.42 9.79
N HIS A 100 -9.54 -4.60 9.21
CA HIS A 100 -10.14 -4.92 7.91
C HIS A 100 -9.18 -4.74 6.74
N GLY A 101 -8.07 -4.02 6.93
CA GLY A 101 -7.15 -3.66 5.86
C GLY A 101 -6.48 -2.30 6.00
N LEU A 102 -5.78 -1.94 4.93
CA LEU A 102 -4.93 -0.78 4.75
C LEU A 102 -5.33 -0.04 3.46
N TRP A 103 -5.33 1.29 3.53
CA TRP A 103 -5.40 2.16 2.37
C TRP A 103 -4.00 2.67 2.03
N PHE A 104 -3.68 2.62 0.74
CA PHE A 104 -2.42 3.08 0.17
C PHE A 104 -2.71 4.23 -0.77
N ASP A 105 -2.06 5.36 -0.53
CA ASP A 105 -2.05 6.48 -1.46
C ASP A 105 -1.18 6.17 -2.69
N PRO A 106 -1.37 6.91 -3.80
CA PRO A 106 -0.57 6.73 -4.99
C PRO A 106 0.93 6.78 -4.67
N GLY A 107 1.67 5.73 -5.06
CA GLY A 107 3.11 5.61 -4.81
C GLY A 107 3.50 4.93 -3.49
N GLU A 108 2.59 4.81 -2.53
CA GLU A 108 2.91 4.23 -1.21
C GLU A 108 3.17 2.74 -1.27
N LEU A 109 2.43 2.01 -2.11
CA LEU A 109 2.64 0.58 -2.30
C LEU A 109 4.01 0.28 -2.92
N GLN A 110 4.48 1.12 -3.84
CA GLN A 110 5.84 1.05 -4.38
C GLN A 110 6.88 1.39 -3.30
N GLY A 111 6.60 2.38 -2.45
CA GLY A 111 7.43 2.70 -1.28
C GLY A 111 7.52 1.53 -0.31
N LEU A 112 6.40 0.85 -0.06
CA LEU A 112 6.32 -0.34 0.76
C LEU A 112 7.22 -1.45 0.22
N ALA A 113 7.08 -1.76 -1.07
CA ALA A 113 7.88 -2.78 -1.74
C ALA A 113 9.39 -2.52 -1.60
N ARG A 114 9.83 -1.25 -1.70
CA ARG A 114 11.24 -0.86 -1.53
C ARG A 114 11.76 -1.13 -0.13
N VAL A 115 10.97 -0.82 0.89
CA VAL A 115 11.40 -0.99 2.30
C VAL A 115 11.31 -2.45 2.74
N SER A 116 10.33 -3.19 2.23
CA SER A 116 10.09 -4.58 2.62
C SER A 116 10.98 -5.58 1.89
N LEU A 117 11.30 -5.35 0.61
CA LEU A 117 12.14 -6.25 -0.21
C LEU A 117 13.62 -5.87 -0.21
N GLY A 118 13.99 -4.73 0.38
CA GLY A 118 15.37 -4.27 0.48
C GLY A 118 16.00 -3.92 -0.89
N GLU A 119 17.29 -4.21 -1.07
CA GLU A 119 18.02 -3.97 -2.32
C GLU A 119 17.84 -5.10 -3.36
N ASP A 120 16.99 -6.09 -3.09
CA ASP A 120 16.71 -7.16 -4.05
C ASP A 120 15.97 -6.61 -5.27
N GLN A 121 16.75 -6.23 -6.28
CA GLN A 121 16.25 -5.60 -7.50
C GLN A 121 15.37 -6.52 -8.34
N VAL A 122 15.40 -7.84 -8.11
CA VAL A 122 14.58 -8.80 -8.85
C VAL A 122 13.17 -8.82 -8.27
N ALA A 123 13.04 -9.05 -6.96
CA ALA A 123 11.74 -9.03 -6.27
C ALA A 123 11.06 -7.65 -6.42
N LEU A 124 11.83 -6.57 -6.25
CA LEU A 124 11.34 -5.20 -6.47
C LEU A 124 10.85 -4.97 -7.90
N ARG A 125 11.55 -5.51 -8.90
CA ARG A 125 11.16 -5.35 -10.30
C ARG A 125 9.87 -6.10 -10.58
N GLN A 126 9.71 -7.32 -10.06
CA GLN A 126 8.48 -8.10 -10.24
C GLN A 126 7.28 -7.40 -9.61
N VAL A 127 7.40 -6.91 -8.37
CA VAL A 127 6.33 -6.09 -7.77
C VAL A 127 6.09 -4.84 -8.61
N GLN A 128 7.13 -4.16 -9.10
CA GLN A 128 6.94 -2.98 -9.95
C GLN A 128 6.27 -3.30 -11.29
N GLU A 129 6.57 -4.43 -11.92
CA GLU A 129 5.94 -4.86 -13.18
C GLU A 129 4.48 -5.21 -12.96
N TYR A 130 4.20 -5.96 -11.90
CA TYR A 130 2.87 -6.31 -11.44
C TYR A 130 2.06 -5.03 -11.16
N LEU A 131 2.62 -4.08 -10.41
CA LEU A 131 1.98 -2.78 -10.14
C LEU A 131 1.88 -1.86 -11.36
N ARG A 132 2.81 -1.93 -12.32
CA ARG A 132 2.73 -1.15 -13.57
C ARG A 132 1.57 -1.60 -14.45
N ALA A 133 1.22 -2.87 -14.42
CA ALA A 133 0.01 -3.36 -15.10
C ALA A 133 -1.25 -2.66 -14.57
N PHE A 134 -1.22 -2.16 -13.33
CA PHE A 134 -2.35 -1.52 -12.66
C PHE A 134 -2.27 0.01 -12.60
N PHE A 135 -1.07 0.57 -12.54
CA PHE A 135 -0.82 1.99 -12.39
C PHE A 135 0.23 2.48 -13.42
N PRO A 136 -0.13 2.56 -14.71
CA PRO A 136 0.80 2.96 -15.76
C PRO A 136 1.38 4.38 -15.56
N ASP A 137 0.62 5.27 -14.90
CA ASP A 137 0.99 6.67 -14.60
C ASP A 137 1.24 6.94 -13.11
N ALA A 138 1.61 5.93 -12.30
CA ALA A 138 2.14 6.20 -10.95
C ALA A 138 3.46 6.97 -11.10
N ALA A 139 3.35 8.29 -11.24
CA ALA A 139 4.47 9.21 -11.38
C ALA A 139 5.48 8.92 -10.28
N ALA A 140 6.74 8.83 -10.69
CA ALA A 140 7.87 8.80 -9.78
C ALA A 140 7.69 9.87 -8.68
N PRO A 141 8.09 9.59 -7.42
CA PRO A 141 7.96 10.55 -6.35
C PRO A 141 8.48 11.91 -6.82
N GLY A 142 7.63 12.92 -6.72
CA GLY A 142 7.84 14.24 -7.30
C GLY A 142 9.24 14.74 -6.99
N THR A 143 9.95 15.17 -8.03
CA THR A 143 11.02 16.14 -7.87
C THR A 143 10.42 17.34 -7.15
N VAL A 144 10.80 17.55 -5.89
CA VAL A 144 10.66 18.84 -5.24
C VAL A 144 11.35 19.84 -6.17
N ASP A 145 10.55 20.66 -6.85
CA ASP A 145 11.06 21.81 -7.57
C ASP A 145 11.45 22.85 -6.50
N GLU A 146 12.73 22.86 -6.12
CA GLU A 146 13.31 23.84 -5.19
C GLU A 146 13.39 25.26 -5.78
N ARG A 147 12.52 25.63 -6.74
CA ARG A 147 12.52 26.94 -7.39
C ARG A 147 11.19 27.67 -7.33
N GLU A 148 10.49 27.63 -6.20
CA GLU A 148 9.46 28.65 -5.88
C GLU A 148 9.56 29.12 -4.42
N ALA A 149 10.80 29.28 -3.94
CA ALA A 149 11.09 29.97 -2.69
C ALA A 149 12.22 30.98 -2.90
N GLU A 150 11.99 32.00 -3.73
CA GLU A 150 12.55 33.35 -3.55
C GLU A 150 11.95 34.31 -4.58
N ALA A 151 11.27 35.32 -4.03
CA ALA A 151 11.08 36.70 -4.50
C ALA A 151 11.40 37.07 -5.95
#